data_AF-A0A5S3WYM3-F1
#
_entry.id   AF-A0A5S3WYM3-F1
#
_cell.length_a   1.000
_cell.length_b   1.000
_cell.length_c   1.000
_cell.angle_alpha   90.00
_cell.angle_beta   90.00
_cell.angle_gamma   90.00
#
_symmetry.space_group_name_H-M   'P 1'
#
loop_
_entity.id
_entity.type
_entity.pdbx_description
1 polymer ?
#
loop_
_entity_poly.entity_id
_entity_poly.type
_entity_poly.pdbx_seq_one_letter_code
_entity_poly.pdbx_strand_id
1 'polypeptide(L)'
;MASIQTAVQVMVDKLVADMQGEQPLSAEEQALVSNAITKLADNEKLEQAVVAVAESHIDNATTALQQAAQVGQTSLQQAAQTLNDNGTALEGKAAKLDQLDTMAPSLARVEALQGRAFNNQIRPLFGITPIETSSSDSSYRRATAAFAVYDHSGETFLVRPAYTHNANNEQCRLEFLSLSSDGASKTTLHSCFVYANAFEQNPTSKIYLYGASAILPLGKKANNADVDYEVVYSTQDSQATGVANYGGIFVRSQGFTSITRPKKDLNAKDQFGVTTNTSHAYTNVAVLYDNQKHCLVMVDENTSLLIEKYGDGNIVTNVAIANQDELQAYVDAGDFTTVSFVYHNLPHPYGNRRYTSNEQQLSHAAYSYYGYYGVYNDTVKMGGNKYSAHYRFTAEQRLEPVNYFFASSSSASRTQSSNGTENGEGEVKVALESMDGELLGLYSFCTRAVSPGYDGGIVATAIHCINPYSHVGLINEYYVYNKYGLGRTCRAF
;
A
#
# COMPACT_ATOMS: atom_id res chain seq x y z
N MET A 1 65.75 94.36 -24.43
CA MET A 1 65.32 93.70 -25.68
C MET A 1 63.90 93.20 -25.49
N ALA A 2 62.96 94.13 -25.60
CA ALA A 2 61.53 93.89 -25.68
C ALA A 2 61.17 93.90 -27.18
N SER A 3 60.62 92.80 -27.71
CA SER A 3 60.27 92.73 -29.14
C SER A 3 59.08 91.81 -29.39
N ILE A 4 58.16 92.29 -30.24
CA ILE A 4 56.91 91.69 -30.74
C ILE A 4 55.76 91.63 -29.73
N GLN A 5 55.89 90.94 -28.60
CA GLN A 5 54.73 90.69 -27.73
C GLN A 5 54.18 91.98 -27.09
N THR A 6 55.05 92.88 -26.65
CA THR A 6 54.65 94.21 -26.14
C THR A 6 54.13 95.13 -27.24
N ALA A 7 54.59 94.96 -28.48
CA ALA A 7 54.16 95.77 -29.62
C ALA A 7 52.76 95.35 -30.13
N VAL A 8 52.46 94.04 -30.15
CA VAL A 8 51.14 93.52 -30.54
C VAL A 8 50.10 93.88 -29.49
N GLN A 9 50.43 93.78 -28.20
CA GLN A 9 49.48 94.10 -27.13
C GLN A 9 49.07 95.59 -27.14
N VAL A 10 50.03 96.52 -27.29
CA VAL A 10 49.74 97.96 -27.38
C VAL A 10 48.93 98.29 -28.64
N MET A 11 49.14 97.58 -29.75
CA MET A 11 48.36 97.78 -30.97
C MET A 11 46.92 97.28 -30.84
N VAL A 12 46.71 96.12 -30.22
CA VAL A 12 45.37 95.59 -29.97
C VAL A 12 44.62 96.48 -28.99
N ASP A 13 45.27 96.97 -27.92
CA ASP A 13 44.65 97.87 -26.95
C ASP A 13 44.26 99.23 -27.57
N LYS A 14 45.08 99.75 -28.50
CA LYS A 14 44.77 100.99 -29.24
C LYS A 14 43.67 100.79 -30.29
N LEU A 15 43.67 99.65 -30.99
CA LEU A 15 42.59 99.30 -31.94
C LEU A 15 41.25 99.11 -31.23
N VAL A 16 41.25 98.53 -30.03
CA VAL A 16 40.04 98.36 -29.20
C VAL A 16 39.55 99.72 -28.67
N ALA A 17 40.44 100.65 -28.32
CA ALA A 17 40.06 102.00 -27.91
C ALA A 17 39.45 102.81 -29.07
N ASP A 18 40.04 102.77 -30.26
CA ASP A 18 39.56 103.52 -31.42
C ASP A 18 38.33 102.85 -32.09
N MET A 19 38.11 101.55 -31.89
CA MET A 19 36.84 100.90 -32.27
C MET A 19 35.67 101.25 -31.34
N GLN A 20 35.93 101.83 -30.15
CA GLN A 20 34.87 102.34 -29.27
C GLN A 20 34.57 103.84 -29.45
N GLY A 21 35.44 104.60 -30.14
CA GLY A 21 35.18 106.00 -30.51
C GLY A 21 34.64 106.12 -31.94
N GLU A 22 33.59 106.92 -32.17
CA GLU A 22 32.93 107.08 -33.48
C GLU A 22 33.77 107.85 -34.54
N GLN A 23 35.11 107.78 -34.48
CA GLN A 23 35.99 108.30 -35.54
C GLN A 23 36.85 107.19 -36.15
N PRO A 24 36.78 106.98 -37.48
CA PRO A 24 37.62 105.99 -38.15
C PRO A 24 39.12 106.36 -38.09
N LEU A 25 39.94 105.33 -37.88
CA LEU A 25 41.41 105.35 -37.78
C LEU A 25 42.09 106.04 -38.97
N SER A 26 43.20 106.71 -38.68
CA SER A 26 43.99 107.46 -39.66
C SER A 26 44.66 106.54 -40.69
N ALA A 27 45.07 107.10 -41.84
CA ALA A 27 45.67 106.34 -42.94
C ALA A 27 46.95 105.56 -42.54
N GLU A 28 47.69 106.05 -41.55
CA GLU A 28 48.90 105.40 -41.05
C GLU A 28 48.59 104.16 -40.20
N GLU A 29 47.46 104.16 -39.48
CA GLU A 29 47.04 103.04 -38.64
C GLU A 29 46.42 101.90 -39.46
N GLN A 30 45.71 102.22 -40.55
CA GLN A 30 45.22 101.21 -41.50
C GLN A 30 46.36 100.47 -42.21
N ALA A 31 47.42 101.19 -42.59
CA ALA A 31 48.60 100.58 -43.23
C ALA A 31 49.30 99.57 -42.31
N LEU A 32 49.29 99.84 -41.00
CA LEU A 32 49.98 99.02 -40.00
C LEU A 32 49.23 97.72 -39.69
N VAL A 33 47.89 97.77 -39.62
CA VAL A 33 47.03 96.58 -39.51
C VAL A 33 47.11 95.71 -40.75
N SER A 34 47.09 96.32 -41.95
CA SER A 34 47.24 95.57 -43.20
C SER A 34 48.56 94.80 -43.23
N ASN A 35 49.68 95.43 -42.83
CA ASN A 35 50.99 94.79 -42.81
C ASN A 35 51.08 93.64 -41.78
N ALA A 36 50.37 93.75 -40.66
CA ALA A 36 50.28 92.68 -39.67
C ALA A 36 49.46 91.48 -40.19
N ILE A 37 48.35 91.73 -40.89
CA ILE A 37 47.53 90.69 -41.54
C ILE A 37 48.36 89.99 -42.62
N THR A 38 49.08 90.74 -43.45
CA THR A 38 49.96 90.16 -44.47
C THR A 38 51.04 89.27 -43.85
N LYS A 39 51.69 89.71 -42.76
CA LYS A 39 52.70 88.89 -42.06
C LYS A 39 52.15 87.64 -41.38
N LEU A 40 50.88 87.65 -40.97
CA LEU A 40 50.22 86.46 -40.43
C LEU A 40 49.78 85.50 -41.54
N ALA A 41 49.30 86.03 -42.67
CA ALA A 41 48.95 85.24 -43.85
C ALA A 41 50.18 84.58 -44.49
N ASP A 42 51.34 85.25 -44.50
CA ASP A 42 52.58 84.73 -45.10
C ASP A 42 53.39 83.79 -44.16
N ASN A 43 52.84 83.39 -43.02
CA ASN A 43 53.56 82.53 -42.07
C ASN A 43 53.30 81.04 -42.34
N GLU A 44 53.96 80.51 -43.39
CA GLU A 44 53.94 79.08 -43.78
C GLU A 44 54.13 78.10 -42.61
N LYS A 45 54.86 78.51 -41.56
CA LYS A 45 55.10 77.65 -40.39
C LYS A 45 53.84 77.37 -39.59
N LEU A 46 52.87 78.27 -39.57
CA LEU A 46 51.61 78.06 -38.84
C LEU A 46 50.71 77.08 -39.58
N GLU A 47 50.58 77.22 -40.89
CA GLU A 47 49.77 76.32 -41.73
C GLU A 47 50.31 74.89 -41.68
N GLN A 48 51.63 74.72 -41.82
CA GLN A 48 52.28 73.41 -41.70
C GLN A 48 52.08 72.78 -40.31
N ALA A 49 52.10 73.58 -39.24
CA ALA A 49 51.87 73.07 -37.88
C ALA A 49 50.42 72.58 -37.68
N VAL A 50 49.43 73.27 -38.24
CA VAL A 50 48.02 72.87 -38.13
C VAL A 50 47.75 71.58 -38.92
N VAL A 51 48.28 71.46 -40.15
CA VAL A 51 48.13 70.26 -40.98
C VAL A 51 48.76 69.05 -40.30
N ALA A 52 49.99 69.16 -39.78
CA ALA A 52 50.67 68.06 -39.10
C ALA A 52 49.91 67.56 -37.86
N VAL A 53 49.27 68.46 -37.10
CA VAL A 53 48.43 68.08 -35.95
C VAL A 53 47.15 67.38 -36.40
N ALA A 54 46.51 67.86 -37.46
CA ALA A 54 45.32 67.22 -38.01
C ALA A 54 45.61 65.81 -38.55
N GLU A 55 46.71 65.63 -39.29
CA GLU A 55 47.17 64.31 -39.77
C GLU A 55 47.43 63.35 -38.60
N SER A 56 48.15 63.80 -37.57
CA SER A 56 48.42 62.99 -36.38
C SER A 56 47.13 62.56 -35.65
N HIS A 57 46.14 63.44 -35.53
CA HIS A 57 44.86 63.09 -34.92
C HIS A 57 44.04 62.10 -35.77
N ILE A 58 44.04 62.26 -37.10
CA ILE A 58 43.34 61.35 -38.02
C ILE A 58 43.98 59.96 -38.01
N ASP A 59 45.32 59.87 -38.00
CA ASP A 59 46.04 58.60 -37.94
C ASP A 59 45.77 57.85 -36.62
N ASN A 60 45.76 58.58 -35.50
CA ASN A 60 45.42 58.02 -34.20
C ASN A 60 43.97 57.51 -34.15
N ALA A 61 43.01 58.27 -34.69
CA ALA A 61 41.61 57.87 -34.75
C ALA A 61 41.41 56.64 -35.65
N THR A 62 42.11 56.59 -36.78
CA THR A 62 42.06 55.44 -37.71
C THR A 62 42.61 54.18 -37.06
N THR A 63 43.73 54.30 -36.34
CA THR A 63 44.34 53.18 -35.60
C THR A 63 43.41 52.66 -34.51
N ALA A 64 42.77 53.56 -33.74
CA ALA A 64 41.81 53.19 -32.69
C ALA A 64 40.57 52.46 -33.26
N LEU A 65 40.04 52.93 -34.40
CA LEU A 65 38.91 52.26 -35.08
C LEU A 65 39.28 50.88 -35.61
N GLN A 66 40.48 50.71 -36.19
CA GLN A 66 40.95 49.40 -36.65
C GLN A 66 41.13 48.41 -35.50
N GLN A 67 41.66 48.86 -34.36
CA GLN A 67 41.77 48.03 -33.16
C GLN A 67 40.39 47.64 -32.60
N ALA A 68 39.46 48.60 -32.52
CA ALA A 68 38.09 48.31 -32.07
C ALA A 68 37.37 47.31 -32.98
N ALA A 69 37.54 47.43 -34.30
CA ALA A 69 36.98 46.49 -35.27
C ALA A 69 37.57 45.07 -35.11
N GLN A 70 38.89 44.95 -34.90
CA GLN A 70 39.54 43.66 -34.65
C GLN A 70 39.03 43.02 -33.36
N VAL A 71 38.96 43.77 -32.27
CA VAL A 71 38.44 43.28 -30.98
C VAL A 71 37.00 42.79 -31.13
N GLY A 72 36.13 43.58 -31.79
CA GLY A 72 34.75 43.20 -32.04
C GLY A 72 34.61 41.90 -32.85
N GLN A 73 35.45 41.72 -33.88
CA GLN A 73 35.47 40.50 -34.69
C GLN A 73 35.89 39.28 -33.88
N THR A 74 36.92 39.40 -33.02
CA THR A 74 37.36 38.30 -32.15
C THR A 74 36.28 37.93 -31.12
N SER A 75 35.64 38.91 -30.49
CA SER A 75 34.57 38.65 -29.51
C SER A 75 33.37 37.95 -30.14
N LEU A 76 32.97 38.33 -31.37
CA LEU A 76 31.88 37.65 -32.09
C LEU A 76 32.24 36.21 -32.46
N GLN A 77 33.48 35.96 -32.89
CA GLN A 77 33.94 34.60 -33.17
C GLN A 77 33.92 33.70 -31.92
N GLN A 78 34.35 34.23 -30.77
CA GLN A 78 34.31 33.51 -29.49
C GLN A 78 32.86 33.21 -29.04
N ALA A 79 31.96 34.17 -29.19
CA ALA A 79 30.55 33.98 -28.87
C ALA A 79 29.89 32.93 -29.77
N ALA A 80 30.18 32.95 -31.07
CA ALA A 80 29.69 31.94 -32.01
C ALA A 80 30.19 30.53 -31.67
N GLN A 81 31.47 30.40 -31.29
CA GLN A 81 32.02 29.12 -30.85
C GLN A 81 31.34 28.61 -29.58
N THR A 82 31.15 29.48 -28.58
CA THR A 82 30.48 29.12 -27.33
C THR A 82 29.03 28.69 -27.56
N LEU A 83 28.32 29.35 -28.49
CA LEU A 83 26.96 28.95 -28.88
C LEU A 83 26.92 27.57 -29.54
N ASN A 84 27.86 27.27 -30.44
CA ASN A 84 27.97 25.93 -31.04
C ASN A 84 28.28 24.86 -29.98
N ASP A 85 29.25 25.12 -29.10
CA ASP A 85 29.61 24.18 -28.03
C ASP A 85 28.41 23.89 -27.10
N ASN A 86 27.64 24.94 -26.76
CA ASN A 86 26.41 24.81 -25.99
C ASN A 86 25.33 24.03 -26.75
N GLY A 87 25.21 24.23 -28.07
CA GLY A 87 24.28 23.49 -28.92
C GLY A 87 24.57 21.99 -28.89
N THR A 88 25.81 21.59 -29.13
CA THR A 88 26.23 20.18 -29.07
C THR A 88 26.05 19.58 -27.66
N ALA A 89 26.32 20.35 -26.61
CA ALA A 89 26.08 19.90 -25.24
C ALA A 89 24.59 19.68 -24.95
N LEU A 90 23.70 20.50 -25.52
CA LEU A 90 22.25 20.37 -25.36
C LEU A 90 21.70 19.15 -26.12
N GLU A 91 22.15 18.91 -27.35
CA GLU A 91 21.82 17.70 -28.12
C GLU A 91 22.25 16.43 -27.38
N GLY A 92 23.46 16.43 -26.81
CA GLY A 92 23.95 15.32 -26.00
C GLY A 92 23.14 15.10 -24.71
N LYS A 93 22.57 16.16 -24.12
CA LYS A 93 21.66 16.04 -22.97
C LYS A 93 20.27 15.53 -23.38
N ALA A 94 19.73 15.98 -24.51
CA ALA A 94 18.45 15.51 -25.04
C ALA A 94 18.49 14.01 -25.35
N ALA A 95 19.54 13.54 -26.02
CA ALA A 95 19.73 12.10 -26.31
C ALA A 95 19.82 11.24 -25.03
N LYS A 96 20.41 11.77 -23.94
CA LYS A 96 20.43 11.11 -22.63
C LYS A 96 19.05 11.08 -21.97
N LEU A 97 18.22 12.10 -22.19
CA LEU A 97 16.85 12.14 -21.67
C LEU A 97 15.96 11.09 -22.36
N ASP A 98 16.06 10.97 -23.68
CA ASP A 98 15.36 9.94 -24.46
C ASP A 98 15.76 8.53 -24.01
N GLN A 99 17.05 8.30 -23.71
CA GLN A 99 17.50 7.04 -23.13
C GLN A 99 16.87 6.77 -21.76
N LEU A 100 16.68 7.79 -20.91
CA LEU A 100 16.03 7.64 -19.61
C LEU A 100 14.56 7.22 -19.75
N ASP A 101 13.82 7.81 -20.70
CA ASP A 101 12.42 7.46 -20.97
C ASP A 101 12.28 6.00 -21.44
N THR A 102 13.25 5.49 -22.22
CA THR A 102 13.27 4.09 -22.62
C THR A 102 13.63 3.10 -21.50
N MET A 103 14.18 3.57 -20.38
CA MET A 103 14.51 2.72 -19.22
C MET A 103 13.29 2.44 -18.32
N ALA A 104 12.27 3.30 -18.28
CA ALA A 104 11.11 3.13 -17.40
C ALA A 104 10.34 1.81 -17.62
N PRO A 105 10.04 1.37 -18.87
CA PRO A 105 9.42 0.07 -19.10
C PRO A 105 10.30 -1.11 -18.70
N SER A 106 11.63 -0.95 -18.81
CA SER A 106 12.60 -1.97 -18.42
C SER A 106 12.65 -2.14 -16.91
N LEU A 107 12.57 -1.04 -16.16
CA LEU A 107 12.50 -1.06 -14.70
C LEU A 107 11.23 -1.75 -14.20
N ALA A 108 10.06 -1.38 -14.74
CA ALA A 108 8.79 -2.04 -14.41
C ALA A 108 8.82 -3.55 -14.72
N ARG A 109 9.47 -3.94 -15.83
CA ARG A 109 9.66 -5.36 -16.18
C ARG A 109 10.59 -6.06 -15.19
N VAL A 110 11.69 -5.42 -14.77
CA VAL A 110 12.62 -5.98 -13.78
C VAL A 110 11.94 -6.15 -12.42
N GLU A 111 11.19 -5.17 -11.96
CA GLU A 111 10.39 -5.25 -10.73
C GLU A 111 9.37 -6.40 -10.80
N ALA A 112 8.65 -6.53 -11.92
CA ALA A 112 7.70 -7.62 -12.13
C ALA A 112 8.36 -9.01 -12.22
N LEU A 113 9.60 -9.10 -12.71
CA LEU A 113 10.37 -10.35 -12.75
C LEU A 113 10.93 -10.70 -11.37
N GLN A 114 11.43 -9.71 -10.63
CA GLN A 114 11.89 -9.90 -9.25
C GLN A 114 10.74 -10.30 -8.33
N GLY A 115 9.58 -9.65 -8.42
CA GLY A 115 8.37 -10.01 -7.66
C GLY A 115 7.93 -11.46 -7.95
N ARG A 116 7.88 -11.85 -9.23
CA ARG A 116 7.55 -13.25 -9.61
C ARG A 116 8.57 -14.26 -9.11
N ALA A 117 9.86 -13.97 -9.22
CA ALA A 117 10.91 -14.85 -8.72
C ALA A 117 10.83 -15.00 -7.19
N PHE A 118 10.49 -13.92 -6.49
CA PHE A 118 10.33 -13.88 -5.04
C PHE A 118 9.09 -14.66 -4.56
N ASN A 119 7.97 -14.62 -5.30
CA ASN A 119 6.74 -15.33 -4.94
C ASN A 119 6.84 -16.85 -5.21
N ASN A 120 7.63 -17.27 -6.20
CA ASN A 120 7.76 -18.67 -6.61
C ASN A 120 8.71 -19.51 -5.73
N GLN A 121 9.45 -18.90 -4.79
CA GLN A 121 10.33 -19.62 -3.89
C GLN A 121 9.59 -20.07 -2.63
N ILE A 122 9.76 -21.34 -2.24
CA ILE A 122 9.26 -21.83 -0.94
C ILE A 122 10.04 -21.12 0.16
N ARG A 123 9.33 -20.36 1.00
CA ARG A 123 9.92 -19.68 2.16
C ARG A 123 9.92 -20.60 3.37
N PRO A 124 11.09 -20.95 3.93
CA PRO A 124 11.13 -21.61 5.22
C PRO A 124 10.68 -20.62 6.29
N LEU A 125 9.65 -21.00 7.04
CA LEU A 125 9.17 -20.24 8.18
C LEU A 125 9.92 -20.71 9.42
N PHE A 126 10.51 -19.76 10.13
CA PHE A 126 11.10 -20.00 11.45
C PHE A 126 10.10 -19.51 12.50
N GLY A 127 9.60 -20.45 13.31
CA GLY A 127 8.80 -20.14 14.50
C GLY A 127 9.68 -19.75 15.69
N ILE A 128 9.09 -19.69 16.88
CA ILE A 128 9.74 -19.47 18.18
C ILE A 128 9.98 -18.00 18.57
N THR A 129 9.12 -17.07 18.15
CA THR A 129 8.81 -15.93 19.05
C THR A 129 7.41 -16.12 19.61
N PRO A 130 7.29 -16.50 20.90
CA PRO A 130 5.99 -16.61 21.54
C PRO A 130 5.28 -15.26 21.54
N ILE A 131 4.04 -15.24 21.06
CA ILE A 131 3.13 -14.07 21.19
C ILE A 131 2.09 -14.28 22.29
N GLU A 132 1.98 -15.50 22.81
CA GLU A 132 1.18 -15.84 23.99
C GLU A 132 2.04 -16.61 25.00
N THR A 133 1.75 -16.45 26.30
CA THR A 133 2.39 -17.24 27.35
C THR A 133 2.02 -18.71 27.18
N SER A 134 3.03 -19.58 27.07
CA SER A 134 2.79 -21.03 26.98
C SER A 134 2.17 -21.59 28.26
N SER A 135 1.20 -22.48 28.15
CA SER A 135 0.58 -23.19 29.29
C SER A 135 0.55 -24.70 29.03
N SER A 136 0.63 -25.53 30.07
CA SER A 136 0.46 -26.99 29.95
C SER A 136 -0.98 -27.47 30.18
N ASP A 137 -1.89 -26.56 30.52
CA ASP A 137 -3.30 -26.85 30.78
C ASP A 137 -4.11 -26.84 29.48
N SER A 138 -4.86 -27.93 29.22
CA SER A 138 -5.67 -28.09 28.01
C SER A 138 -6.76 -27.04 27.84
N SER A 139 -7.11 -26.32 28.90
CA SER A 139 -7.98 -25.14 28.88
C SER A 139 -7.41 -23.98 28.05
N TYR A 140 -6.09 -23.97 27.79
CA TYR A 140 -5.41 -22.97 26.95
C TYR A 140 -5.27 -23.40 25.49
N ARG A 141 -5.84 -24.55 25.10
CA ARG A 141 -5.91 -24.95 23.68
C ARG A 141 -6.60 -23.85 22.88
N ARG A 142 -6.07 -23.59 21.69
CA ARG A 142 -6.62 -22.62 20.74
C ARG A 142 -7.23 -23.34 19.55
N ALA A 143 -8.26 -22.73 18.97
CA ALA A 143 -8.72 -23.18 17.67
C ALA A 143 -7.63 -22.94 16.62
N THR A 144 -7.69 -23.74 15.57
CA THR A 144 -6.75 -23.72 14.47
C THR A 144 -7.38 -23.32 13.14
N ALA A 145 -8.71 -23.19 13.12
CA ALA A 145 -9.40 -22.50 12.04
C ALA A 145 -9.25 -20.99 12.20
N ALA A 146 -9.34 -20.27 11.09
CA ALA A 146 -9.28 -18.81 11.09
C ALA A 146 -10.22 -18.24 10.04
N PHE A 147 -10.77 -17.07 10.33
CA PHE A 147 -11.18 -16.11 9.31
C PHE A 147 -10.09 -15.05 9.25
N ALA A 148 -9.47 -14.81 8.10
CA ALA A 148 -8.37 -13.84 7.97
C ALA A 148 -8.61 -12.87 6.81
N VAL A 149 -8.31 -11.60 7.05
CA VAL A 149 -8.17 -10.56 6.03
C VAL A 149 -6.73 -10.07 6.05
N TYR A 150 -6.06 -10.20 4.90
CA TYR A 150 -4.70 -9.73 4.67
C TYR A 150 -4.76 -8.31 4.13
N ASP A 151 -4.44 -7.32 4.96
CA ASP A 151 -4.44 -5.93 4.54
C ASP A 151 -3.19 -5.61 3.71
N HIS A 152 -3.35 -4.75 2.71
CA HIS A 152 -2.26 -4.33 1.82
C HIS A 152 -1.15 -3.56 2.54
N SER A 153 -1.40 -2.99 3.73
CA SER A 153 -0.36 -2.40 4.60
C SER A 153 0.61 -3.45 5.17
N GLY A 154 0.27 -4.73 5.05
CA GLY A 154 1.00 -5.85 5.65
C GLY A 154 0.45 -6.30 6.99
N GLU A 155 -0.50 -5.59 7.59
CA GLU A 155 -1.21 -6.04 8.79
C GLU A 155 -2.17 -7.20 8.48
N THR A 156 -2.38 -8.09 9.45
CA THR A 156 -3.36 -9.18 9.33
C THR A 156 -4.45 -9.02 10.36
N PHE A 157 -5.70 -9.03 9.93
CA PHE A 157 -6.86 -9.03 10.80
C PHE A 157 -7.49 -10.41 10.78
N LEU A 158 -7.75 -11.02 11.94
CA LEU A 158 -8.37 -12.33 11.98
C LEU A 158 -9.34 -12.55 13.14
N VAL A 159 -10.32 -13.41 12.87
CA VAL A 159 -11.16 -14.05 13.87
C VAL A 159 -10.59 -15.43 14.16
N ARG A 160 -10.38 -15.72 15.44
CA ARG A 160 -10.09 -17.06 15.92
C ARG A 160 -11.30 -17.60 16.66
N PRO A 161 -11.94 -18.67 16.14
CA PRO A 161 -12.94 -19.42 16.86
C PRO A 161 -12.43 -19.86 18.23
N ALA A 162 -13.35 -20.15 19.14
CA ALA A 162 -13.02 -20.77 20.40
C ALA A 162 -12.83 -22.28 20.25
N TYR A 163 -12.09 -22.84 21.19
CA TYR A 163 -11.98 -24.27 21.42
C TYR A 163 -12.58 -24.56 22.80
N THR A 164 -13.81 -25.10 22.86
CA THR A 164 -14.44 -25.49 24.13
C THR A 164 -14.18 -26.97 24.40
N HIS A 165 -13.32 -27.32 25.36
CA HIS A 165 -13.18 -28.72 25.77
C HIS A 165 -14.27 -29.13 26.77
N ASN A 166 -15.56 -28.90 26.47
CA ASN A 166 -16.67 -29.06 27.42
C ASN A 166 -16.40 -28.36 28.78
N ALA A 167 -15.54 -27.36 28.79
CA ALA A 167 -15.08 -26.67 29.97
C ALA A 167 -15.93 -25.42 30.17
N ASN A 168 -16.45 -25.23 31.38
CA ASN A 168 -17.18 -24.02 31.77
C ASN A 168 -16.23 -22.89 32.23
N ASN A 169 -14.98 -22.92 31.77
CA ASN A 169 -13.92 -22.03 32.24
C ASN A 169 -13.76 -20.82 31.31
N GLU A 170 -13.43 -19.65 31.87
CA GLU A 170 -13.20 -18.35 31.22
C GLU A 170 -12.03 -18.31 30.21
N GLN A 171 -11.43 -19.46 29.88
CA GLN A 171 -10.24 -19.54 29.03
C GLN A 171 -10.54 -19.96 27.58
N CYS A 172 -11.77 -20.41 27.31
CA CYS A 172 -12.27 -20.62 25.97
C CYS A 172 -12.70 -19.26 25.39
N ARG A 173 -11.94 -18.72 24.43
CA ARG A 173 -12.16 -17.35 23.92
C ARG A 173 -12.31 -17.35 22.42
N LEU A 174 -13.34 -16.64 21.94
CA LEU A 174 -13.36 -16.10 20.59
C LEU A 174 -12.51 -14.84 20.61
N GLU A 175 -11.55 -14.73 19.70
CA GLU A 175 -10.66 -13.58 19.64
C GLU A 175 -10.71 -12.91 18.27
N PHE A 176 -10.70 -11.59 18.31
CA PHE A 176 -10.54 -10.71 17.16
C PHE A 176 -9.24 -9.97 17.36
N LEU A 177 -8.30 -10.14 16.46
CA LEU A 177 -6.96 -9.64 16.63
C LEU A 177 -6.37 -9.10 15.34
N SER A 178 -5.47 -8.14 15.50
CA SER A 178 -4.56 -7.72 14.45
C SER A 178 -3.13 -8.19 14.76
N LEU A 179 -2.40 -8.50 13.71
CA LEU A 179 -0.97 -8.79 13.73
C LEU A 179 -0.27 -7.67 12.97
N SER A 180 0.72 -7.05 13.59
CA SER A 180 1.48 -5.97 12.96
C SER A 180 2.24 -6.48 11.74
N SER A 181 2.52 -5.59 10.78
CA SER A 181 3.19 -5.94 9.52
C SER A 181 4.63 -6.43 9.70
N ASP A 182 5.30 -6.08 10.79
CA ASP A 182 6.61 -6.59 11.18
C ASP A 182 6.53 -7.84 12.08
N GLY A 183 5.31 -8.24 12.44
CA GLY A 183 5.01 -9.31 13.37
C GLY A 183 5.34 -9.00 14.82
N ALA A 184 5.92 -7.83 15.14
CA ALA A 184 6.44 -7.48 16.47
C ALA A 184 5.40 -7.53 17.59
N SER A 185 4.10 -7.37 17.28
CA SER A 185 3.03 -7.45 18.27
C SER A 185 1.73 -8.04 17.69
N LYS A 186 0.94 -8.62 18.59
CA LYS A 186 -0.49 -8.93 18.40
C LYS A 186 -1.28 -7.91 19.21
N THR A 187 -2.33 -7.36 18.61
CA THR A 187 -3.33 -6.54 19.31
C THR A 187 -4.64 -7.29 19.36
N THR A 188 -5.16 -7.56 20.55
CA THR A 188 -6.52 -8.09 20.71
C THR A 188 -7.50 -6.93 20.61
N LEU A 189 -8.16 -6.79 19.47
CA LEU A 189 -9.17 -5.76 19.22
C LEU A 189 -10.43 -6.02 20.05
N HIS A 190 -10.79 -7.30 20.18
CA HIS A 190 -11.92 -7.74 20.97
C HIS A 190 -11.77 -9.22 21.32
N SER A 191 -12.32 -9.63 22.45
CA SER A 191 -12.40 -11.04 22.82
C SER A 191 -13.65 -11.27 23.65
N CYS A 192 -14.22 -12.45 23.51
CA CYS A 192 -15.42 -12.83 24.24
C CYS A 192 -15.31 -14.28 24.72
N PHE A 193 -15.87 -14.56 25.89
CA PHE A 193 -15.88 -15.89 26.46
C PHE A 193 -16.88 -16.79 25.74
N VAL A 194 -16.42 -17.97 25.34
CA VAL A 194 -17.26 -19.03 24.78
C VAL A 194 -17.37 -20.12 25.83
N TYR A 195 -18.55 -20.27 26.41
CA TYR A 195 -18.89 -21.39 27.28
C TYR A 195 -19.46 -22.53 26.45
N ALA A 196 -19.51 -23.74 27.02
CA ALA A 196 -20.14 -24.89 26.36
C ALA A 196 -21.61 -24.64 25.98
N ASN A 197 -22.28 -23.67 26.62
CA ASN A 197 -23.70 -23.37 26.48
C ASN A 197 -24.04 -21.89 26.21
N ALA A 198 -23.06 -20.99 26.05
CA ALA A 198 -23.31 -19.57 25.83
C ALA A 198 -22.07 -18.80 25.33
N PHE A 199 -22.22 -17.72 24.57
CA PHE A 199 -21.16 -16.77 24.21
C PHE A 199 -21.59 -15.29 24.33
N GLU A 200 -20.73 -14.42 24.84
CA GLU A 200 -21.02 -13.00 25.07
C GLU A 200 -20.82 -12.15 23.79
N GLN A 201 -21.82 -11.38 23.36
CA GLN A 201 -21.76 -10.64 22.07
C GLN A 201 -21.69 -9.11 22.16
N ASN A 202 -22.31 -8.45 23.16
CA ASN A 202 -22.08 -7.04 23.62
C ASN A 202 -23.05 -6.65 24.80
N PRO A 203 -23.02 -5.42 25.38
CA PRO A 203 -22.77 -5.12 26.80
C PRO A 203 -24.01 -5.03 27.71
N THR A 204 -25.20 -5.40 27.25
CA THR A 204 -26.46 -5.29 28.03
C THR A 204 -27.02 -6.65 28.47
N SER A 205 -26.14 -7.62 28.72
CA SER A 205 -26.41 -8.91 29.41
C SER A 205 -27.04 -10.07 28.61
N LYS A 206 -26.71 -10.27 27.33
CA LYS A 206 -27.13 -11.47 26.59
C LYS A 206 -25.96 -12.31 26.07
N ILE A 207 -26.01 -13.59 26.43
CA ILE A 207 -25.03 -14.65 26.17
C ILE A 207 -25.68 -15.69 25.23
N TYR A 208 -25.31 -15.72 23.94
CA TYR A 208 -25.92 -16.58 22.91
C TYR A 208 -25.04 -17.78 22.57
N LEU A 209 -25.60 -18.99 22.54
CA LEU A 209 -24.85 -20.23 22.34
C LEU A 209 -24.26 -20.37 20.93
N TYR A 210 -24.99 -19.90 19.92
CA TYR A 210 -24.67 -20.18 18.53
C TYR A 210 -24.50 -18.90 17.72
N GLY A 211 -23.50 -18.89 16.84
CA GLY A 211 -23.30 -17.80 15.90
C GLY A 211 -22.02 -17.93 15.09
N ALA A 212 -21.86 -17.01 14.15
CA ALA A 212 -20.69 -16.88 13.32
C ALA A 212 -20.25 -15.41 13.28
N SER A 213 -18.99 -15.17 12.97
CA SER A 213 -18.46 -13.80 12.88
C SER A 213 -17.41 -13.65 11.80
N ALA A 214 -17.16 -12.39 11.47
CA ALA A 214 -16.10 -11.94 10.59
C ALA A 214 -15.49 -10.65 11.15
N ILE A 215 -14.28 -10.32 10.73
CA ILE A 215 -13.65 -9.01 10.92
C ILE A 215 -13.41 -8.41 9.55
N LEU A 216 -14.00 -7.25 9.27
CA LEU A 216 -14.10 -6.74 7.90
C LEU A 216 -13.71 -5.26 7.81
N PRO A 217 -13.07 -4.84 6.72
CA PRO A 217 -12.87 -3.43 6.42
C PRO A 217 -14.22 -2.80 6.05
N LEU A 218 -14.81 -2.00 6.94
CA LEU A 218 -16.07 -1.30 6.70
C LEU A 218 -15.85 0.21 6.61
N GLY A 219 -16.39 0.83 5.56
CA GLY A 219 -16.46 2.27 5.40
C GLY A 219 -17.51 2.91 6.31
N LYS A 220 -17.50 4.25 6.37
CA LYS A 220 -18.54 5.05 7.06
C LYS A 220 -19.61 5.51 6.07
N LYS A 221 -20.86 5.62 6.51
CA LYS A 221 -22.00 6.06 5.65
C LYS A 221 -21.74 7.38 4.92
N ALA A 222 -21.11 8.34 5.61
CA ALA A 222 -20.85 9.67 5.07
C ALA A 222 -19.59 9.74 4.20
N ASN A 223 -18.68 8.78 4.35
CA ASN A 223 -17.42 8.69 3.61
C ASN A 223 -16.99 7.22 3.54
N ASN A 224 -17.33 6.55 2.45
CA ASN A 224 -16.99 5.14 2.23
C ASN A 224 -15.47 4.90 2.19
N ALA A 225 -14.66 5.90 1.80
CA ALA A 225 -13.20 5.77 1.77
C ALA A 225 -12.54 5.76 3.16
N ASP A 226 -13.25 6.18 4.21
CA ASP A 226 -12.79 6.08 5.60
C ASP A 226 -13.15 4.70 6.15
N VAL A 227 -12.25 3.75 5.90
CA VAL A 227 -12.40 2.32 6.16
C VAL A 227 -11.70 1.94 7.46
N ASP A 228 -12.46 1.34 8.38
CA ASP A 228 -11.97 0.79 9.65
C ASP A 228 -12.32 -0.70 9.74
N TYR A 229 -11.48 -1.49 10.43
CA TYR A 229 -11.77 -2.91 10.65
C TYR A 229 -12.77 -3.13 11.78
N GLU A 230 -13.95 -3.63 11.42
CA GLU A 230 -15.07 -3.83 12.33
C GLU A 230 -15.43 -5.30 12.51
N VAL A 231 -15.86 -5.64 13.73
CA VAL A 231 -16.34 -6.98 14.07
C VAL A 231 -17.81 -7.07 13.71
N VAL A 232 -18.15 -8.05 12.87
CA VAL A 232 -19.53 -8.32 12.46
C VAL A 232 -19.97 -9.68 12.99
N TYR A 233 -21.11 -9.69 13.66
CA TYR A 233 -21.70 -10.90 14.21
C TYR A 233 -22.94 -11.30 13.42
N SER A 234 -23.11 -12.60 13.24
CA SER A 234 -24.37 -13.23 12.89
C SER A 234 -24.85 -14.07 14.08
N THR A 235 -26.07 -13.81 14.54
CA THR A 235 -26.54 -14.29 15.84
C THR A 235 -27.99 -14.79 15.84
N GLN A 236 -28.43 -15.23 17.01
CA GLN A 236 -29.79 -15.70 17.32
C GLN A 236 -30.63 -14.59 17.97
N ASP A 237 -31.95 -14.76 17.93
CA ASP A 237 -32.93 -13.80 18.47
C ASP A 237 -33.08 -13.90 19.99
N SER A 238 -32.83 -15.07 20.57
CA SER A 238 -33.08 -15.37 21.98
C SER A 238 -32.05 -16.32 22.61
N GLN A 239 -31.90 -16.24 23.93
CA GLN A 239 -31.10 -17.18 24.72
C GLN A 239 -31.94 -18.43 24.99
N ALA A 240 -31.68 -19.53 24.28
CA ALA A 240 -32.24 -20.83 24.61
C ALA A 240 -31.15 -21.90 24.58
N THR A 241 -31.33 -22.97 25.36
CA THR A 241 -30.48 -24.16 25.37
C THR A 241 -30.55 -24.97 24.06
N GLY A 242 -31.55 -24.70 23.20
CA GLY A 242 -31.65 -25.22 21.83
C GLY A 242 -31.25 -24.18 20.78
N VAL A 243 -31.15 -24.59 19.51
CA VAL A 243 -30.93 -23.66 18.39
C VAL A 243 -32.12 -22.71 18.31
N ALA A 244 -31.99 -21.51 18.86
CA ALA A 244 -32.97 -20.43 18.79
C ALA A 244 -33.09 -19.89 17.35
N ASN A 245 -34.20 -19.19 17.07
CA ASN A 245 -34.43 -18.60 15.76
C ASN A 245 -33.31 -17.59 15.43
N TYR A 246 -33.04 -17.45 14.14
CA TYR A 246 -32.02 -16.54 13.65
C TYR A 246 -32.39 -15.07 13.95
N GLY A 247 -31.47 -14.35 14.58
CA GLY A 247 -31.66 -12.96 14.99
C GLY A 247 -31.23 -11.96 13.92
N GLY A 248 -30.21 -12.29 13.14
CA GLY A 248 -29.67 -11.43 12.09
C GLY A 248 -28.19 -11.09 12.27
N ILE A 249 -27.76 -10.08 11.52
CA ILE A 249 -26.38 -9.63 11.40
C ILE A 249 -26.26 -8.20 11.92
N PHE A 250 -25.26 -7.93 12.76
CA PHE A 250 -25.04 -6.60 13.34
C PHE A 250 -23.54 -6.30 13.48
N VAL A 251 -23.19 -5.01 13.49
CA VAL A 251 -21.81 -4.53 13.71
C VAL A 251 -21.60 -4.31 15.20
N ARG A 252 -20.50 -4.83 15.75
CA ARG A 252 -20.24 -4.83 17.20
C ARG A 252 -20.28 -3.42 17.80
N SER A 253 -19.57 -2.47 17.20
CA SER A 253 -19.46 -1.09 17.70
C SER A 253 -20.81 -0.37 17.81
N GLN A 254 -21.77 -0.74 16.95
CA GLN A 254 -23.14 -0.23 16.97
C GLN A 254 -24.09 -1.03 17.86
N GLY A 255 -23.79 -2.31 18.10
CA GLY A 255 -24.65 -3.22 18.85
C GLY A 255 -25.93 -3.60 18.09
N PHE A 256 -26.93 -4.10 18.83
CA PHE A 256 -28.18 -4.66 18.29
C PHE A 256 -29.06 -3.64 17.54
N THR A 257 -28.84 -2.34 17.71
CA THR A 257 -29.54 -1.30 16.93
C THR A 257 -29.23 -1.40 15.44
N SER A 258 -28.07 -1.96 15.10
CA SER A 258 -27.66 -2.20 13.72
C SER A 258 -28.13 -3.55 13.17
N ILE A 259 -28.93 -4.34 13.90
CA ILE A 259 -29.30 -5.68 13.47
C ILE A 259 -30.16 -5.63 12.19
N THR A 260 -29.80 -6.47 11.24
CA THR A 260 -30.56 -6.69 10.00
C THR A 260 -30.75 -8.18 9.84
N ARG A 261 -31.96 -8.61 9.50
CA ARG A 261 -32.26 -10.02 9.28
C ARG A 261 -32.35 -10.27 7.78
N PRO A 262 -31.32 -10.89 7.15
CA PRO A 262 -31.39 -11.26 5.75
C PRO A 262 -32.64 -12.07 5.42
N LYS A 263 -33.28 -11.75 4.29
CA LYS A 263 -34.41 -12.49 3.73
C LYS A 263 -34.00 -13.93 3.51
N LYS A 264 -34.77 -14.84 4.11
CA LYS A 264 -34.42 -16.24 4.20
C LYS A 264 -34.33 -16.90 2.82
N ASP A 265 -33.29 -17.69 2.61
CA ASP A 265 -33.05 -18.49 1.40
C ASP A 265 -33.00 -17.67 0.09
N LEU A 266 -32.83 -16.35 0.18
CA LEU A 266 -32.58 -15.49 -0.96
C LEU A 266 -31.06 -15.34 -1.12
N ASN A 267 -30.49 -16.03 -2.11
CA ASN A 267 -29.05 -16.11 -2.29
C ASN A 267 -28.60 -15.68 -3.69
N ALA A 268 -27.39 -15.13 -3.80
CA ALA A 268 -26.74 -14.82 -5.06
C ALA A 268 -25.28 -15.28 -5.04
N LYS A 269 -24.71 -15.44 -6.23
CA LYS A 269 -23.32 -15.82 -6.44
C LYS A 269 -22.52 -14.58 -6.82
N ASP A 270 -21.40 -14.36 -6.16
CA ASP A 270 -20.48 -13.28 -6.53
C ASP A 270 -19.68 -13.60 -7.79
N GLN A 271 -18.86 -12.65 -8.24
CA GLN A 271 -17.98 -12.80 -9.41
C GLN A 271 -16.95 -13.95 -9.27
N PHE A 272 -16.65 -14.39 -8.04
CA PHE A 272 -15.71 -15.47 -7.76
C PHE A 272 -16.39 -16.84 -7.64
N GLY A 273 -17.71 -16.91 -7.83
CA GLY A 273 -18.45 -18.15 -7.73
C GLY A 273 -18.86 -18.54 -6.31
N VAL A 274 -18.70 -17.65 -5.32
CA VAL A 274 -19.10 -17.88 -3.92
C VAL A 274 -20.54 -17.42 -3.71
N THR A 275 -21.38 -18.37 -3.29
CA THR A 275 -22.81 -18.11 -3.03
C THR A 275 -23.03 -17.59 -1.62
N THR A 276 -23.84 -16.55 -1.46
CA THR A 276 -24.34 -16.12 -0.15
C THR A 276 -25.13 -17.25 0.52
N ASN A 277 -25.26 -17.21 1.84
CA ASN A 277 -26.03 -18.19 2.59
C ASN A 277 -26.87 -17.48 3.66
N THR A 278 -28.15 -17.30 3.31
CA THR A 278 -29.18 -16.70 4.15
C THR A 278 -30.19 -17.74 4.66
N SER A 279 -29.79 -19.00 4.79
CA SER A 279 -30.65 -20.10 5.25
C SER A 279 -31.12 -20.00 6.71
N HIS A 280 -30.62 -18.99 7.43
CA HIS A 280 -30.80 -18.81 8.88
C HIS A 280 -30.12 -19.91 9.72
N ALA A 281 -29.24 -20.72 9.12
CA ALA A 281 -28.38 -21.64 9.85
C ALA A 281 -27.29 -20.86 10.61
N TYR A 282 -27.27 -21.02 11.94
CA TYR A 282 -26.32 -20.31 12.81
C TYR A 282 -24.84 -20.60 12.52
N THR A 283 -24.53 -21.72 11.88
CA THR A 283 -23.16 -22.14 11.57
C THR A 283 -22.67 -21.68 10.20
N ASN A 284 -23.57 -21.38 9.27
CA ASN A 284 -23.24 -21.23 7.85
C ASN A 284 -23.92 -19.97 7.34
N VAL A 285 -23.20 -18.86 7.44
CA VAL A 285 -23.69 -17.53 7.05
C VAL A 285 -22.71 -16.92 6.08
N ALA A 286 -23.23 -16.44 4.95
CA ALA A 286 -22.45 -15.70 3.99
C ALA A 286 -23.28 -14.57 3.39
N VAL A 287 -22.72 -13.38 3.29
CA VAL A 287 -23.42 -12.17 2.81
C VAL A 287 -22.53 -11.36 1.87
N LEU A 288 -23.13 -10.49 1.07
CA LEU A 288 -22.41 -9.67 0.11
C LEU A 288 -21.65 -8.55 0.82
N TYR A 289 -20.47 -8.24 0.31
CA TYR A 289 -19.67 -7.07 0.60
C TYR A 289 -19.53 -6.27 -0.69
N ASP A 290 -19.88 -5.00 -0.66
CA ASP A 290 -19.74 -4.06 -1.77
C ASP A 290 -18.33 -3.45 -1.76
N ASN A 291 -17.51 -3.76 -2.77
CA ASN A 291 -16.14 -3.27 -2.85
C ASN A 291 -16.03 -1.77 -3.17
N GLN A 292 -17.09 -1.14 -3.68
CA GLN A 292 -17.10 0.30 -3.97
C GLN A 292 -17.53 1.12 -2.76
N LYS A 293 -18.47 0.59 -1.96
CA LYS A 293 -19.01 1.26 -0.78
C LYS A 293 -18.35 0.82 0.53
N HIS A 294 -17.56 -0.25 0.48
CA HIS A 294 -16.95 -0.90 1.64
C HIS A 294 -17.97 -1.23 2.74
N CYS A 295 -19.10 -1.82 2.35
CA CYS A 295 -20.20 -2.11 3.27
C CYS A 295 -20.77 -3.51 3.04
N LEU A 296 -21.40 -4.08 4.06
CA LEU A 296 -22.16 -5.33 3.87
C LEU A 296 -23.52 -5.04 3.26
N VAL A 297 -23.94 -5.86 2.31
CA VAL A 297 -25.20 -5.73 1.60
C VAL A 297 -26.05 -6.97 1.80
N MET A 298 -27.32 -6.77 2.18
CA MET A 298 -28.28 -7.85 2.37
C MET A 298 -29.70 -7.36 2.13
N VAL A 299 -30.56 -8.22 1.60
CA VAL A 299 -32.00 -7.93 1.46
C VAL A 299 -32.66 -8.21 2.80
N ASP A 300 -33.39 -7.26 3.36
CA ASP A 300 -34.08 -7.44 4.64
C ASP A 300 -35.34 -8.33 4.51
N GLU A 301 -35.56 -9.21 5.49
CA GLU A 301 -36.65 -10.19 5.47
C GLU A 301 -38.04 -9.55 5.50
N ASN A 302 -38.21 -8.47 6.28
CA ASN A 302 -39.52 -7.88 6.52
C ASN A 302 -39.93 -6.92 5.40
N THR A 303 -38.97 -6.17 4.87
CA THR A 303 -39.22 -5.11 3.89
C THR A 303 -38.91 -5.53 2.46
N SER A 304 -38.12 -6.59 2.24
CA SER A 304 -37.56 -6.97 0.94
C SER A 304 -36.74 -5.85 0.26
N LEU A 305 -36.28 -4.86 1.04
CA LEU A 305 -35.40 -3.79 0.58
C LEU A 305 -33.94 -4.18 0.82
N LEU A 306 -33.04 -3.70 -0.05
CA LEU A 306 -31.61 -3.80 0.19
C LEU A 306 -31.19 -2.88 1.34
N ILE A 307 -30.42 -3.45 2.26
CA ILE A 307 -29.79 -2.76 3.38
C ILE A 307 -28.29 -2.75 3.16
N GLU A 308 -27.71 -1.56 3.21
CA GLU A 308 -26.27 -1.34 3.26
C GLU A 308 -25.85 -1.14 4.73
N LYS A 309 -24.89 -1.92 5.20
CA LYS A 309 -24.42 -1.95 6.58
C LYS A 309 -22.96 -1.50 6.64
N TYR A 310 -22.76 -0.28 7.11
CA TYR A 310 -21.49 0.40 7.29
C TYR A 310 -20.97 0.25 8.72
N GLY A 311 -19.74 0.68 8.99
CA GLY A 311 -19.14 0.67 10.32
C GLY A 311 -19.87 1.55 11.35
N ASP A 312 -20.58 2.59 10.90
CA ASP A 312 -21.26 3.60 11.73
C ASP A 312 -22.80 3.65 11.56
N GLY A 313 -23.39 2.70 10.83
CA GLY A 313 -24.84 2.60 10.70
C GLY A 313 -25.32 1.74 9.54
N ASN A 314 -26.64 1.62 9.45
CA ASN A 314 -27.32 1.04 8.29
C ASN A 314 -27.92 2.15 7.41
N ILE A 315 -27.97 1.91 6.10
CA ILE A 315 -28.80 2.65 5.14
C ILE A 315 -29.82 1.66 4.57
N VAL A 316 -31.10 1.98 4.75
CA VAL A 316 -32.21 1.29 4.07
C VAL A 316 -32.35 1.94 2.69
N THR A 317 -32.10 1.18 1.64
CA THR A 317 -32.21 1.70 0.26
C THR A 317 -33.65 1.64 -0.24
N ASN A 318 -33.92 2.31 -1.36
CA ASN A 318 -35.20 2.18 -2.08
C ASN A 318 -35.22 1.02 -3.08
N VAL A 319 -34.17 0.19 -3.13
CA VAL A 319 -34.07 -0.92 -4.08
C VAL A 319 -34.76 -2.14 -3.47
N ALA A 320 -35.88 -2.53 -4.06
CA ALA A 320 -36.63 -3.72 -3.67
C ALA A 320 -36.17 -4.93 -4.48
N ILE A 321 -35.96 -6.07 -3.81
CA ILE A 321 -35.56 -7.34 -4.43
C ILE A 321 -36.58 -8.41 -4.02
N ALA A 322 -37.36 -8.87 -5.00
CA ALA A 322 -38.44 -9.81 -4.77
C ALA A 322 -37.95 -11.26 -4.77
N ASN A 323 -37.02 -11.59 -5.67
CA ASN A 323 -36.62 -12.96 -5.98
C ASN A 323 -35.10 -13.07 -6.28
N GLN A 324 -34.64 -14.31 -6.46
CA GLN A 324 -33.23 -14.64 -6.63
C GLN A 324 -32.64 -14.12 -7.96
N ASP A 325 -33.43 -14.10 -9.04
CA ASP A 325 -32.96 -13.60 -10.34
C ASP A 325 -32.70 -12.09 -10.29
N GLU A 326 -33.56 -11.33 -9.59
CA GLU A 326 -33.36 -9.90 -9.34
C GLU A 326 -32.13 -9.64 -8.46
N LEU A 327 -31.91 -10.46 -7.42
CA LEU A 327 -30.70 -10.34 -6.60
C LEU A 327 -29.44 -10.65 -7.42
N GLN A 328 -29.47 -11.70 -8.23
CA GLN A 328 -28.34 -12.08 -9.07
C GLN A 328 -28.03 -10.97 -10.09
N ALA A 329 -29.04 -10.41 -10.75
CA ALA A 329 -28.87 -9.29 -11.68
C ALA A 329 -28.28 -8.04 -10.98
N TYR A 330 -28.67 -7.77 -9.73
CA TYR A 330 -28.07 -6.69 -8.93
C TYR A 330 -26.59 -6.97 -8.63
N VAL A 331 -26.25 -8.21 -8.27
CA VAL A 331 -24.86 -8.63 -8.00
C VAL A 331 -24.00 -8.58 -9.26
N ASP A 332 -24.50 -9.08 -10.40
CA ASP A 332 -23.79 -9.09 -11.68
C ASP A 332 -23.50 -7.68 -12.21
N ALA A 333 -24.29 -6.69 -11.80
CA ALA A 333 -24.13 -5.29 -12.19
C ALA A 333 -23.12 -4.50 -11.33
N GLY A 334 -22.66 -5.07 -10.21
CA GLY A 334 -21.75 -4.41 -9.27
C GLY A 334 -20.48 -5.20 -8.98
N ASP A 335 -19.61 -4.63 -8.13
CA ASP A 335 -18.39 -5.29 -7.67
C ASP A 335 -18.60 -5.80 -6.25
N PHE A 336 -19.08 -7.04 -6.15
CA PHE A 336 -19.38 -7.68 -4.88
C PHE A 336 -18.45 -8.86 -4.60
N THR A 337 -18.19 -9.04 -3.31
CA THR A 337 -17.51 -10.22 -2.76
C THR A 337 -18.40 -10.85 -1.70
N THR A 338 -18.67 -12.14 -1.79
CA THR A 338 -19.38 -12.86 -0.75
C THR A 338 -18.43 -13.16 0.40
N VAL A 339 -18.78 -12.69 1.59
CA VAL A 339 -18.04 -12.96 2.83
C VAL A 339 -18.70 -14.11 3.58
N SER A 340 -18.02 -15.25 3.63
CA SER A 340 -18.36 -16.42 4.45
C SER A 340 -17.83 -16.28 5.87
N PHE A 341 -18.74 -16.19 6.84
CA PHE A 341 -18.41 -16.01 8.26
C PHE A 341 -17.87 -17.32 8.84
N VAL A 342 -17.03 -17.24 9.88
CA VAL A 342 -16.53 -18.43 10.58
C VAL A 342 -17.39 -18.72 11.81
N TYR A 343 -17.76 -19.99 12.00
CA TYR A 343 -18.50 -20.44 13.17
C TYR A 343 -17.66 -20.27 14.45
N HIS A 344 -18.29 -19.80 15.53
CA HIS A 344 -17.59 -19.49 16.77
C HIS A 344 -16.93 -20.68 17.45
N ASN A 345 -17.40 -21.91 17.20
CA ASN A 345 -16.83 -23.13 17.77
C ASN A 345 -16.36 -24.09 16.66
N LEU A 346 -15.36 -23.63 15.91
CA LEU A 346 -14.66 -24.44 14.91
C LEU A 346 -13.22 -24.73 15.38
N PRO A 347 -12.99 -25.83 16.13
CA PRO A 347 -11.69 -26.08 16.75
C PRO A 347 -10.59 -26.39 15.73
N HIS A 348 -10.90 -27.18 14.72
CA HIS A 348 -10.00 -27.45 13.60
C HIS A 348 -10.80 -27.45 12.30
N PRO A 349 -10.26 -26.89 11.22
CA PRO A 349 -10.88 -26.96 9.92
C PRO A 349 -10.76 -28.38 9.35
N TYR A 350 -11.43 -28.63 8.23
CA TYR A 350 -11.43 -29.92 7.55
C TYR A 350 -10.46 -29.93 6.37
N GLY A 351 -9.99 -31.12 6.01
CA GLY A 351 -9.18 -31.37 4.82
C GLY A 351 -9.22 -32.85 4.43
N ASN A 352 -8.65 -33.19 3.28
CA ASN A 352 -8.63 -34.56 2.81
C ASN A 352 -7.47 -35.33 3.44
N ARG A 353 -7.75 -36.48 4.02
CA ARG A 353 -6.71 -37.37 4.53
C ARG A 353 -6.01 -38.09 3.37
N ARG A 354 -4.68 -38.03 3.30
CA ARG A 354 -3.89 -38.48 2.13
C ARG A 354 -4.10 -39.94 1.71
N TYR A 355 -4.36 -40.83 2.67
CA TYR A 355 -4.49 -42.27 2.41
C TYR A 355 -5.92 -42.78 2.22
N THR A 356 -6.92 -42.00 2.64
CA THR A 356 -8.33 -42.39 2.52
C THR A 356 -9.10 -41.49 1.56
N SER A 357 -8.52 -40.34 1.17
CA SER A 357 -9.14 -39.26 0.40
C SER A 357 -10.47 -38.72 0.95
N ASN A 358 -10.84 -39.14 2.16
CA ASN A 358 -12.02 -38.66 2.84
C ASN A 358 -11.72 -37.33 3.52
N GLU A 359 -12.67 -36.41 3.42
CA GLU A 359 -12.65 -35.17 4.16
C GLU A 359 -12.82 -35.46 5.65
N GLN A 360 -11.88 -35.00 6.46
CA GLN A 360 -11.84 -35.19 7.90
C GLN A 360 -11.30 -33.94 8.58
N GLN A 361 -11.66 -33.78 9.85
CA GLN A 361 -11.11 -32.71 10.66
C GLN A 361 -9.59 -32.87 10.81
N LEU A 362 -8.86 -31.75 10.70
CA LEU A 362 -7.41 -31.68 10.85
C LEU A 362 -6.99 -31.73 12.33
N SER A 363 -7.29 -32.84 13.03
CA SER A 363 -7.14 -32.94 14.48
C SER A 363 -6.16 -34.02 14.95
N HIS A 364 -5.47 -34.70 14.03
CA HIS A 364 -4.64 -35.86 14.35
C HIS A 364 -3.17 -35.68 13.97
N ALA A 365 -2.26 -35.80 14.95
CA ALA A 365 -0.82 -35.59 14.78
C ALA A 365 -0.16 -36.64 13.87
N ALA A 366 -0.68 -37.86 13.82
CA ALA A 366 -0.13 -38.94 13.00
C ALA A 366 -0.62 -38.95 11.55
N TYR A 367 -1.57 -38.07 11.18
CA TYR A 367 -2.19 -38.09 9.85
C TYR A 367 -1.62 -37.00 8.95
N SER A 368 -1.48 -37.37 7.68
CA SER A 368 -1.10 -36.47 6.59
C SER A 368 -2.36 -36.01 5.88
N TYR A 369 -2.45 -34.71 5.62
CA TYR A 369 -3.63 -34.08 5.05
C TYR A 369 -3.26 -33.21 3.85
N TYR A 370 -4.23 -32.92 3.02
CA TYR A 370 -4.12 -31.92 1.97
C TYR A 370 -5.49 -31.31 1.72
N GLY A 371 -5.52 -30.13 1.11
CA GLY A 371 -6.78 -29.49 0.76
C GLY A 371 -6.59 -28.04 0.42
N TYR A 372 -7.71 -27.33 0.41
CA TYR A 372 -7.73 -25.90 0.19
C TYR A 372 -8.88 -25.25 0.96
N TYR A 373 -8.72 -23.96 1.25
CA TYR A 373 -9.79 -23.06 1.66
C TYR A 373 -9.91 -21.94 0.64
N GLY A 374 -11.04 -21.83 -0.04
CA GLY A 374 -11.18 -20.96 -1.21
C GLY A 374 -12.16 -21.51 -2.24
N VAL A 375 -11.96 -21.14 -3.50
CA VAL A 375 -12.70 -21.62 -4.67
C VAL A 375 -11.73 -22.29 -5.63
N TYR A 376 -11.91 -23.60 -5.83
CA TYR A 376 -11.08 -24.39 -6.75
C TYR A 376 -11.95 -25.41 -7.47
N ASN A 377 -11.79 -25.53 -8.80
CA ASN A 377 -12.62 -26.37 -9.66
C ASN A 377 -14.13 -26.24 -9.36
N ASP A 378 -14.64 -25.01 -9.37
CA ASP A 378 -16.05 -24.66 -9.10
C ASP A 378 -16.57 -25.09 -7.71
N THR A 379 -15.69 -25.55 -6.82
CA THR A 379 -16.05 -26.04 -5.49
C THR A 379 -15.58 -25.07 -4.42
N VAL A 380 -16.53 -24.48 -3.71
CA VAL A 380 -16.30 -23.52 -2.62
C VAL A 380 -16.06 -24.24 -1.28
N LYS A 381 -14.95 -23.96 -0.62
CA LYS A 381 -14.60 -24.44 0.73
C LYS A 381 -14.15 -23.28 1.61
N MET A 382 -15.09 -22.47 2.07
CA MET A 382 -14.77 -21.28 2.86
C MET A 382 -15.72 -21.11 4.05
N GLY A 383 -15.15 -20.83 5.22
CA GLY A 383 -15.87 -20.48 6.43
C GLY A 383 -16.85 -21.56 6.93
N GLY A 384 -17.91 -21.09 7.57
CA GLY A 384 -18.92 -21.92 8.19
C GLY A 384 -18.39 -22.70 9.41
N ASN A 385 -18.94 -23.89 9.65
CA ASN A 385 -18.48 -24.81 10.70
C ASN A 385 -17.51 -25.89 10.21
N LYS A 386 -16.87 -25.69 9.05
CA LYS A 386 -15.95 -26.69 8.48
C LYS A 386 -14.63 -26.11 8.01
N TYR A 387 -14.62 -24.94 7.41
CA TYR A 387 -13.46 -24.43 6.70
C TYR A 387 -12.97 -23.12 7.31
N SER A 388 -11.68 -22.84 7.14
CA SER A 388 -11.18 -21.48 7.32
C SER A 388 -11.68 -20.59 6.17
N ALA A 389 -11.59 -19.28 6.32
CA ALA A 389 -11.87 -18.33 5.24
C ALA A 389 -10.75 -17.29 5.18
N HIS A 390 -10.24 -17.04 3.98
CA HIS A 390 -9.10 -16.17 3.75
C HIS A 390 -9.45 -15.16 2.68
N TYR A 391 -9.19 -13.89 2.97
CA TYR A 391 -9.42 -12.78 2.06
C TYR A 391 -8.18 -11.88 2.06
N ARG A 392 -7.98 -11.13 0.99
CA ARG A 392 -7.04 -10.02 0.92
C ARG A 392 -7.82 -8.72 0.72
N PHE A 393 -7.37 -7.65 1.34
CA PHE A 393 -7.79 -6.30 1.01
C PHE A 393 -6.66 -5.69 0.18
N THR A 394 -6.93 -5.41 -1.10
CA THR A 394 -5.88 -4.98 -2.06
C THR A 394 -5.55 -3.50 -1.90
N ALA A 395 -4.48 -3.05 -2.56
CA ALA A 395 -4.10 -1.63 -2.58
C ALA A 395 -5.17 -0.75 -3.24
N GLU A 396 -5.97 -1.33 -4.14
CA GLU A 396 -7.15 -0.72 -4.77
C GLU A 396 -8.39 -0.78 -3.85
N GLN A 397 -8.24 -1.17 -2.58
CA GLN A 397 -9.30 -1.29 -1.58
C GLN A 397 -10.37 -2.33 -1.93
N ARG A 398 -10.02 -3.37 -2.69
CA ARG A 398 -10.94 -4.45 -3.03
C ARG A 398 -10.77 -5.60 -2.05
N LEU A 399 -11.86 -6.10 -1.48
CA LEU A 399 -11.87 -7.32 -0.69
C LEU A 399 -12.03 -8.49 -1.63
N GLU A 400 -11.04 -9.38 -1.68
CA GLU A 400 -11.05 -10.53 -2.59
C GLU A 400 -10.78 -11.81 -1.80
N PRO A 401 -11.49 -12.90 -2.09
CA PRO A 401 -11.19 -14.19 -1.47
C PRO A 401 -9.84 -14.71 -1.98
N VAL A 402 -9.16 -15.49 -1.15
CA VAL A 402 -7.85 -16.08 -1.45
C VAL A 402 -7.94 -17.60 -1.38
N ASN A 403 -7.31 -18.28 -2.33
CA ASN A 403 -7.14 -19.71 -2.29
C ASN A 403 -5.95 -20.07 -1.39
N TYR A 404 -6.26 -20.65 -0.24
CA TYR A 404 -5.30 -21.18 0.71
C TYR A 404 -5.14 -22.68 0.46
N PHE A 405 -4.12 -23.08 -0.30
CA PHE A 405 -3.79 -24.50 -0.50
C PHE A 405 -2.85 -24.97 0.59
N PHE A 406 -3.07 -26.18 1.08
CA PHE A 406 -2.16 -26.79 2.04
C PHE A 406 -1.93 -28.27 1.76
N ALA A 407 -0.73 -28.71 2.11
CA ALA A 407 -0.38 -30.13 2.18
C ALA A 407 0.51 -30.35 3.40
N SER A 408 0.22 -31.40 4.16
CA SER A 408 1.01 -31.78 5.32
C SER A 408 1.43 -33.23 5.25
N SER A 409 2.64 -33.50 5.73
CA SER A 409 3.15 -34.83 5.99
C SER A 409 3.51 -34.90 7.46
N SER A 410 2.95 -35.88 8.16
CA SER A 410 3.16 -36.05 9.60
C SER A 410 3.54 -37.49 9.90
N SER A 411 4.51 -37.69 10.79
CA SER A 411 4.88 -38.98 11.36
C SER A 411 4.60 -38.98 12.87
N ALA A 412 3.95 -40.05 13.35
CA ALA A 412 3.76 -40.25 14.77
C ALA A 412 5.09 -40.49 15.49
N SER A 413 5.17 -40.16 16.77
CA SER A 413 6.27 -40.65 17.60
C SER A 413 6.25 -42.18 17.68
N ARG A 414 7.43 -42.78 17.90
CA ARG A 414 7.55 -44.23 18.12
C ARG A 414 8.23 -44.48 19.45
N THR A 415 7.61 -45.34 20.25
CA THR A 415 8.13 -45.78 21.54
C THR A 415 9.34 -46.71 21.37
N GLN A 416 10.12 -46.82 22.44
CA GLN A 416 11.41 -47.49 22.48
C GLN A 416 11.33 -48.95 22.01
N SER A 417 12.06 -49.28 20.95
CA SER A 417 12.28 -50.64 20.44
C SER A 417 13.78 -50.92 20.30
N SER A 418 14.18 -52.05 19.70
CA SER A 418 15.58 -52.38 19.41
C SER A 418 16.30 -51.31 18.57
N ASN A 419 15.55 -50.42 17.91
CA ASN A 419 16.05 -49.32 17.08
C ASN A 419 16.03 -47.95 17.77
N GLY A 420 15.65 -47.87 19.06
CA GLY A 420 15.56 -46.62 19.82
C GLY A 420 14.17 -45.99 19.85
N THR A 421 14.09 -44.76 20.39
CA THR A 421 12.88 -43.92 20.46
C THR A 421 12.97 -42.85 19.38
N GLU A 422 11.95 -42.74 18.51
CA GLU A 422 11.88 -41.73 17.44
C GLU A 422 10.87 -40.64 17.78
N ASN A 423 11.23 -39.39 17.49
CA ASN A 423 10.33 -38.25 17.65
C ASN A 423 9.36 -38.17 16.49
N GLY A 424 8.14 -37.73 16.77
CA GLY A 424 7.23 -37.33 15.70
C GLY A 424 7.79 -36.11 14.99
N GLU A 425 7.66 -36.11 13.67
CA GLU A 425 8.12 -35.06 12.78
C GLU A 425 6.99 -34.70 11.82
N GLY A 426 7.06 -33.50 11.25
CA GLY A 426 6.23 -33.20 10.11
C GLY A 426 6.57 -31.90 9.43
N GLU A 427 6.00 -31.77 8.24
CA GLU A 427 6.12 -30.60 7.39
C GLU A 427 4.71 -30.20 6.92
N VAL A 428 4.42 -28.92 6.93
CA VAL A 428 3.27 -28.35 6.23
C VAL A 428 3.75 -27.32 5.22
N LYS A 429 3.19 -27.38 4.02
CA LYS A 429 3.38 -26.40 2.96
C LYS A 429 2.06 -25.71 2.69
N VAL A 430 2.12 -24.40 2.50
CA VAL A 430 0.96 -23.56 2.21
C VAL A 430 1.27 -22.70 1.01
N ALA A 431 0.35 -22.66 0.05
CA ALA A 431 0.36 -21.73 -1.08
C ALA A 431 -0.86 -20.82 -0.99
N LEU A 432 -0.65 -19.52 -1.15
CA LEU A 432 -1.70 -18.54 -1.29
C LEU A 432 -1.80 -18.14 -2.75
N GLU A 433 -2.98 -18.30 -3.35
CA GLU A 433 -3.25 -17.91 -4.72
C GLU A 433 -4.43 -16.95 -4.77
N SER A 434 -4.36 -15.95 -5.66
CA SER A 434 -5.54 -15.15 -5.99
C SER A 434 -6.58 -16.00 -6.72
N MET A 435 -7.79 -15.47 -6.88
CA MET A 435 -8.82 -16.15 -7.67
C MET A 435 -8.49 -16.25 -9.15
N ASP A 436 -7.59 -15.40 -9.66
CA ASP A 436 -7.09 -15.47 -11.04
C ASP A 436 -5.92 -16.46 -11.20
N GLY A 437 -5.52 -17.16 -10.14
CA GLY A 437 -4.43 -18.15 -10.14
C GLY A 437 -3.03 -17.55 -10.02
N GLU A 438 -2.91 -16.26 -9.68
CA GLU A 438 -1.62 -15.66 -9.35
C GLU A 438 -1.13 -16.18 -7.99
N LEU A 439 0.08 -16.75 -7.95
CA LEU A 439 0.74 -17.14 -6.71
C LEU A 439 1.17 -15.90 -5.90
N LEU A 440 0.53 -15.72 -4.75
CA LEU A 440 0.79 -14.62 -3.81
C LEU A 440 1.89 -14.97 -2.80
N GLY A 441 2.09 -16.25 -2.52
CA GLY A 441 3.19 -16.70 -1.69
C GLY A 441 3.17 -18.19 -1.40
N LEU A 442 4.35 -18.75 -1.16
CA LEU A 442 4.57 -20.16 -0.89
C LEU A 442 5.45 -20.33 0.36
N TYR A 443 4.96 -21.12 1.31
CA TYR A 443 5.53 -21.19 2.65
C TYR A 443 5.66 -22.64 3.12
N SER A 444 6.70 -22.94 3.90
CA SER A 444 6.88 -24.25 4.55
C SER A 444 7.24 -24.09 6.02
N PHE A 445 6.65 -24.92 6.87
CA PHE A 445 7.01 -25.03 8.27
C PHE A 445 7.26 -26.50 8.64
N CYS A 446 8.40 -26.75 9.28
CA CYS A 446 8.78 -28.07 9.76
C CYS A 446 8.78 -28.07 11.29
N THR A 447 8.29 -29.16 11.87
CA THR A 447 8.28 -29.38 13.32
C THR A 447 8.87 -30.73 13.66
N ARG A 448 9.57 -30.78 14.80
CA ARG A 448 10.12 -31.99 15.41
C ARG A 448 10.02 -31.84 16.91
N ALA A 449 9.58 -32.89 17.60
CA ALA A 449 9.55 -32.85 19.06
C ALA A 449 10.97 -32.72 19.64
N VAL A 450 11.13 -31.87 20.65
CA VAL A 450 12.42 -31.66 21.34
C VAL A 450 12.76 -32.86 22.24
N SER A 451 11.74 -33.49 22.83
CA SER A 451 11.90 -34.63 23.74
C SER A 451 11.67 -35.96 23.03
N PRO A 452 12.53 -36.98 23.26
CA PRO A 452 12.35 -38.36 22.80
C PRO A 452 10.93 -38.91 23.04
N GLY A 453 10.28 -39.42 22.00
CA GLY A 453 9.03 -40.18 22.10
C GLY A 453 7.74 -39.35 22.10
N TYR A 454 7.84 -38.05 21.80
CA TYR A 454 6.69 -37.15 21.68
C TYR A 454 6.38 -36.78 20.22
N ASP A 455 5.13 -36.42 19.95
CA ASP A 455 4.69 -35.95 18.63
C ASP A 455 5.16 -34.50 18.37
N GLY A 456 5.40 -34.18 17.09
CA GLY A 456 5.68 -32.81 16.63
C GLY A 456 4.43 -31.91 16.56
N GLY A 457 3.27 -32.48 16.88
CA GLY A 457 1.96 -31.84 16.95
C GLY A 457 1.09 -32.00 15.72
N ILE A 458 -0.03 -31.26 15.67
CA ILE A 458 -1.00 -31.36 14.56
C ILE A 458 -0.52 -30.48 13.40
N VAL A 459 0.48 -30.98 12.68
CA VAL A 459 1.26 -30.23 11.68
C VAL A 459 0.39 -29.67 10.55
N ALA A 460 -0.69 -30.36 10.19
CA ALA A 460 -1.65 -29.91 9.18
C ALA A 460 -2.26 -28.52 9.46
N THR A 461 -2.23 -28.11 10.72
CA THR A 461 -2.77 -26.83 11.19
C THR A 461 -1.69 -25.92 11.75
N ALA A 462 -0.41 -26.18 11.46
CA ALA A 462 0.68 -25.41 12.04
C ALA A 462 0.75 -24.00 11.45
N ILE A 463 0.49 -23.81 10.15
CA ILE A 463 0.35 -22.46 9.56
C ILE A 463 -1.14 -22.10 9.61
N HIS A 464 -1.50 -21.01 10.32
CA HIS A 464 -2.89 -20.55 10.46
C HIS A 464 -3.26 -19.51 9.41
N CYS A 465 -2.42 -18.49 9.29
CA CYS A 465 -2.59 -17.40 8.35
C CYS A 465 -1.21 -16.79 8.09
N ILE A 466 -0.98 -16.29 6.88
CA ILE A 466 0.23 -15.55 6.50
C ILE A 466 -0.21 -14.45 5.55
N ASN A 467 0.14 -13.20 5.84
CA ASN A 467 -0.14 -12.10 4.92
C ASN A 467 0.90 -12.11 3.78
N PRO A 468 0.48 -12.18 2.50
CA PRO A 468 1.38 -12.21 1.36
C PRO A 468 2.14 -10.89 1.13
N TYR A 469 1.69 -9.76 1.66
CA TYR A 469 2.34 -8.46 1.55
C TYR A 469 3.50 -8.30 2.55
N SER A 470 3.34 -8.78 3.79
CA SER A 470 4.38 -8.71 4.82
C SER A 470 5.19 -9.99 5.00
N HIS A 471 4.67 -11.13 4.51
CA HIS A 471 5.15 -12.49 4.81
C HIS A 471 5.19 -12.81 6.31
N VAL A 472 4.35 -12.13 7.07
CA VAL A 472 4.18 -12.32 8.51
C VAL A 472 2.85 -13.04 8.75
N GLY A 473 2.88 -14.00 9.66
CA GLY A 473 1.75 -14.85 9.96
C GLY A 473 1.82 -15.51 11.33
N LEU A 474 0.78 -16.28 11.64
CA LEU A 474 0.66 -17.04 12.86
C LEU A 474 1.01 -18.51 12.61
N ILE A 475 1.93 -19.02 13.43
CA ILE A 475 2.26 -20.44 13.51
C ILE A 475 1.74 -20.99 14.83
N ASN A 476 1.01 -22.08 14.73
CA ASN A 476 0.48 -22.82 15.85
C ASN A 476 1.46 -23.89 16.30
N GLU A 477 2.16 -23.62 17.40
CA GLU A 477 3.14 -24.53 17.99
C GLU A 477 2.52 -25.56 18.95
N TYR A 478 1.19 -25.70 18.96
CA TYR A 478 0.47 -26.43 20.00
C TYR A 478 0.35 -27.92 19.69
N TYR A 479 1.43 -28.67 19.93
CA TYR A 479 1.42 -29.98 20.63
C TYR A 479 2.84 -30.55 20.76
N VAL A 480 3.87 -29.71 20.88
CA VAL A 480 5.20 -30.18 21.26
C VAL A 480 5.27 -30.19 22.79
N TYR A 481 5.19 -31.38 23.40
CA TYR A 481 5.34 -31.59 24.85
C TYR A 481 4.19 -31.06 25.75
N ASN A 482 2.92 -31.26 25.37
CA ASN A 482 1.74 -30.78 26.12
C ASN A 482 1.73 -29.26 26.38
N LYS A 483 2.55 -28.48 25.68
CA LYS A 483 2.53 -27.03 25.77
C LYS A 483 1.58 -26.45 24.73
N TYR A 484 0.81 -25.50 25.21
CA TYR A 484 -0.15 -24.72 24.47
C TYR A 484 0.41 -23.28 24.40
N GLY A 485 1.04 -22.85 23.28
CA GLY A 485 1.57 -21.47 23.07
C GLY A 485 1.66 -21.04 21.58
N LEU A 486 1.32 -19.78 21.22
CA LEU A 486 1.36 -19.30 19.82
C LEU A 486 2.73 -18.75 19.48
N GLY A 487 3.26 -19.16 18.34
CA GLY A 487 4.40 -18.54 17.70
C GLY A 487 3.96 -17.62 16.57
N ARG A 488 4.73 -16.58 16.30
CA ARG A 488 4.66 -15.87 15.01
C ARG A 488 5.75 -16.39 14.09
N THR A 489 5.54 -16.26 12.78
CA THR A 489 6.64 -16.34 11.81
C THR A 489 7.58 -15.17 12.06
N CYS A 490 8.88 -15.41 12.23
CA CYS A 490 9.85 -14.34 12.02
C CYS A 490 9.77 -13.90 10.55
N ARG A 491 9.95 -12.60 10.26
CA ARG A 491 10.08 -12.12 8.87
C ARG A 491 11.16 -12.98 8.19
N ALA A 492 10.78 -13.72 7.16
CA ALA A 492 11.75 -14.48 6.36
C ALA A 492 12.67 -13.43 5.71
N PHE A 493 13.91 -13.36 6.19
CA PHE A 493 14.94 -12.47 5.64
C PHE A 493 15.40 -12.97 4.28
#